data_AF-X1HS81-F1
#
_entry.id   AF-X1HS81-F1
#
_cell.length_a   1.000
_cell.length_b   1.000
_cell.length_c   1.000
_cell.angle_alpha   90.00
_cell.angle_beta   90.00
_cell.angle_gamma   90.00
#
_symmetry.space_group_name_H-M   'P 1'
#
loop_
_entity.id
_entity.type
_entity.pdbx_description
1 polymer ?
#
loop_
_entity_poly.entity_id
_entity_poly.type
_entity_poly.pdbx_seq_one_letter_code
_entity_poly.pdbx_strand_id
1 'polypeptide(L)'
;QHETHIYGNILYNNWGFTAGIASKGTNHIYNNFIVALQKVPSSGYISFEWVPVPGSKVYKNIIISHPDGGKAYGERPRRDQTTNLPDLMKTEMDSNLYYHPANPEWMEEHFQRTRTGGLELASLFGDPFFTDPEGGDFSFKEGSPALKLGIEPLDISRMGRVDPEIFKLK
;
A
#
# COMPACT_ATOMS: atom_id res chain seq x y z
N GLN A 1 -0.56 18.00 -2.47
CA GLN A 1 0.60 17.76 -1.60
C GLN A 1 1.77 17.48 -2.53
N HIS A 2 2.94 18.05 -2.27
CA HIS A 2 4.13 17.75 -3.06
C HIS A 2 5.28 17.53 -2.10
N GLU A 3 6.25 16.71 -2.50
CA GLU A 3 7.47 16.41 -1.73
C GLU A 3 7.17 15.85 -0.32
N THR A 4 6.02 15.20 -0.15
CA THR A 4 5.67 14.53 1.11
C THR A 4 6.20 13.11 1.11
N HIS A 5 6.82 12.72 2.22
CA HIS A 5 7.23 11.35 2.48
C HIS A 5 6.18 10.67 3.35
N ILE A 6 5.49 9.68 2.80
CA ILE A 6 4.58 8.77 3.51
C ILE A 6 5.35 7.48 3.69
N TYR A 7 5.99 7.31 4.84
CA TYR A 7 6.94 6.22 5.04
C TYR A 7 6.86 5.58 6.41
N GLY A 8 7.19 4.29 6.48
CA GLY A 8 7.32 3.57 7.74
C GLY A 8 6.02 3.45 8.53
N ASN A 9 4.87 3.42 7.85
CA ASN A 9 3.56 3.34 8.51
C ASN A 9 2.98 1.94 8.44
N ILE A 10 2.22 1.55 9.47
CA ILE A 10 1.34 0.38 9.43
C ILE A 10 -0.11 0.85 9.50
N LEU A 11 -0.87 0.52 8.46
CA LEU A 11 -2.32 0.69 8.40
C LEU A 11 -2.94 -0.68 8.61
N TYR A 12 -3.31 -0.97 9.87
CA TYR A 12 -3.84 -2.25 10.30
C TYR A 12 -5.26 -2.13 10.86
N ASN A 13 -6.17 -3.00 10.40
CA ASN A 13 -7.57 -3.04 10.85
C ASN A 13 -8.32 -1.71 10.70
N ASN A 14 -7.89 -0.83 9.79
CA ASN A 14 -8.59 0.42 9.52
C ASN A 14 -9.88 0.16 8.72
N TRP A 15 -10.91 0.97 8.99
CA TRP A 15 -12.12 1.05 8.17
C TRP A 15 -11.84 1.88 6.91
N GLY A 16 -11.10 1.31 5.96
CA GLY A 16 -10.69 1.97 4.71
C GLY A 16 -11.86 2.28 3.79
N PHE A 17 -12.45 3.48 3.91
CA PHE A 17 -13.63 3.87 3.14
C PHE A 17 -13.31 4.04 1.65
N THR A 18 -12.47 5.03 1.31
CA THR A 18 -12.07 5.30 -0.08
C THR A 18 -10.70 4.76 -0.41
N ALA A 19 -9.72 4.88 0.49
CA ALA A 19 -8.36 4.39 0.30
C ALA A 19 -7.71 4.06 1.65
N GLY A 20 -6.64 3.26 1.65
CA GLY A 20 -5.73 3.17 2.78
C GLY A 20 -4.86 4.43 2.86
N ILE A 21 -4.14 4.72 1.78
CA ILE A 21 -3.38 5.96 1.59
C ILE A 21 -3.97 6.72 0.41
N ALA A 22 -4.32 7.99 0.60
CA ALA A 22 -4.70 8.90 -0.49
C ALA A 22 -3.59 9.92 -0.73
N SER A 23 -2.99 9.89 -1.92
CA SER A 23 -1.91 10.78 -2.34
C SER A 23 -2.38 11.72 -3.43
N LYS A 24 -2.10 13.01 -3.29
CA LYS A 24 -2.43 14.05 -4.28
C LYS A 24 -1.16 14.79 -4.62
N GLY A 25 -0.70 14.72 -5.86
CA GLY A 25 0.53 15.35 -6.35
C GLY A 25 1.74 14.43 -6.25
N THR A 26 2.94 14.98 -6.42
CA THR A 26 4.20 14.21 -6.42
C THR A 26 4.64 13.93 -4.99
N ASN A 27 4.54 12.68 -4.54
CA ASN A 27 4.89 12.28 -3.17
C ASN A 27 5.66 10.94 -3.17
N HIS A 28 6.36 10.64 -2.09
CA HIS A 28 7.14 9.42 -1.93
C HIS A 28 6.49 8.52 -0.89
N ILE A 29 6.05 7.34 -1.31
CA ILE A 29 5.29 6.37 -0.52
C ILE A 29 6.12 5.10 -0.42
N TYR A 30 6.80 4.88 0.70
CA TYR A 30 7.73 3.76 0.82
C TYR A 30 7.78 3.10 2.19
N ASN A 31 8.04 1.80 2.21
CA ASN A 31 8.12 0.99 3.43
C ASN A 31 6.87 1.13 4.31
N ASN A 32 5.68 1.16 3.71
CA ASN A 32 4.40 1.15 4.44
C ASN A 32 3.73 -0.21 4.31
N PHE A 33 3.07 -0.66 5.37
CA PHE A 33 2.31 -1.91 5.40
C PHE A 33 0.82 -1.58 5.47
N ILE A 34 0.04 -2.04 4.49
CA ILE A 34 -1.42 -1.97 4.48
C ILE A 34 -1.94 -3.39 4.67
N VAL A 35 -2.48 -3.67 5.85
CA VAL A 35 -2.74 -5.03 6.32
C VAL A 35 -4.16 -5.12 6.90
N ALA A 36 -4.92 -6.14 6.49
CA ALA A 36 -6.22 -6.47 7.07
C ALA A 36 -7.19 -5.27 7.18
N LEU A 37 -7.32 -4.45 6.13
CA LEU A 37 -8.37 -3.41 6.12
C LEU A 37 -9.74 -4.06 6.32
N GLN A 38 -10.59 -3.51 7.20
CA GLN A 38 -11.91 -4.10 7.50
C GLN A 38 -12.92 -3.98 6.34
N LYS A 39 -12.57 -3.23 5.30
CA LYS A 39 -13.41 -3.01 4.13
C LYS A 39 -12.54 -2.83 2.89
N VAL A 40 -13.01 -3.36 1.77
CA VAL A 40 -12.42 -3.11 0.45
C VAL A 40 -12.45 -1.60 0.14
N PRO A 41 -11.29 -0.94 -0.06
CA PRO A 41 -11.25 0.48 -0.39
C PRO A 41 -11.75 0.71 -1.82
N SER A 42 -12.72 1.60 -1.97
CA SER A 42 -13.37 1.88 -3.27
C SER A 42 -12.46 2.54 -4.33
N SER A 43 -11.35 3.15 -3.91
CA SER A 43 -10.41 3.90 -4.78
C SER A 43 -9.00 3.30 -4.79
N GLY A 44 -8.83 2.10 -4.22
CA GLY A 44 -7.58 1.38 -4.11
C GLY A 44 -6.90 1.48 -2.75
N TYR A 45 -6.03 0.51 -2.42
CA TYR A 45 -5.27 0.50 -1.16
C TYR A 45 -4.37 1.74 -1.07
N ILE A 46 -3.71 2.11 -2.17
CA ILE A 46 -3.05 3.40 -2.36
C ILE A 46 -3.73 4.13 -3.53
N SER A 47 -4.39 5.25 -3.28
CA SER A 47 -5.08 6.03 -4.32
C SER A 47 -4.30 7.27 -4.69
N PHE A 48 -4.04 7.47 -5.98
CA PHE A 48 -3.53 8.71 -6.55
C PHE A 48 -4.70 9.54 -7.04
N GLU A 49 -4.89 10.70 -6.42
CA GLU A 49 -6.13 11.45 -6.45
C GLU A 49 -5.96 12.79 -7.19
N TRP A 50 -6.82 13.01 -8.18
CA TRP A 50 -7.23 14.28 -8.77
C TRP A 50 -6.20 15.09 -9.55
N VAL A 51 -4.91 14.84 -9.39
CA VAL A 51 -3.86 15.64 -10.02
C VAL A 51 -2.77 14.72 -10.57
N PRO A 52 -1.94 15.18 -11.52
CA PRO A 52 -0.82 14.40 -12.03
C PRO A 52 0.17 14.08 -10.92
N VAL A 53 0.82 12.92 -11.03
CA VAL A 53 1.73 12.40 -10.01
C VAL A 53 3.13 12.01 -10.53
N PRO A 54 3.68 12.72 -11.55
CA PRO A 54 4.96 12.34 -12.15
C PRO A 54 6.08 12.35 -11.12
N GLY A 55 6.97 11.35 -11.18
CA GLY A 55 8.13 11.23 -10.29
C GLY A 55 7.78 10.84 -8.84
N SER A 56 6.51 10.54 -8.54
CA SER A 56 6.15 9.94 -7.26
C SER A 56 6.88 8.61 -7.11
N LYS A 57 7.47 8.37 -5.94
CA LYS A 57 8.24 7.15 -5.68
C LYS A 57 7.40 6.20 -4.87
N VAL A 58 7.19 4.99 -5.34
CA VAL A 58 6.36 3.97 -4.70
C VAL A 58 7.14 2.69 -4.57
N TYR A 59 7.77 2.49 -3.41
CA TYR A 59 8.75 1.42 -3.23
C TYR A 59 8.57 0.68 -1.92
N LYS A 60 8.83 -0.62 -1.93
CA LYS A 60 8.97 -1.42 -0.70
C LYS A 60 7.72 -1.39 0.19
N ASN A 61 6.55 -1.12 -0.37
CA ASN A 61 5.30 -1.20 0.37
C ASN A 61 4.82 -2.65 0.39
N ILE A 62 4.13 -3.03 1.47
CA ILE A 62 3.40 -4.30 1.57
C ILE A 62 1.91 -3.96 1.48
N ILE A 63 1.20 -4.55 0.52
CA ILE A 63 -0.24 -4.45 0.41
C ILE A 63 -0.85 -5.84 0.49
N ILE A 64 -1.54 -6.14 1.59
CA ILE A 64 -2.37 -7.32 1.71
C ILE A 64 -3.82 -6.91 1.40
N SER A 65 -4.39 -7.53 0.36
CA SER A 65 -5.78 -7.33 0.01
C SER A 65 -6.71 -7.93 1.06
N HIS A 66 -7.82 -7.23 1.31
CA HIS A 66 -9.04 -7.81 1.85
C HIS A 66 -9.45 -9.06 1.02
N PRO A 67 -10.04 -10.10 1.65
CA PRO A 67 -10.47 -11.32 0.96
C PRO A 67 -11.43 -11.09 -0.21
N ASP A 68 -12.27 -10.06 -0.14
CA ASP A 68 -13.20 -9.67 -1.22
C ASP A 68 -12.53 -8.84 -2.34
N GLY A 69 -11.20 -8.70 -2.32
CA GLY A 69 -10.43 -8.02 -3.36
C GLY A 69 -10.24 -6.52 -3.13
N GLY A 70 -10.30 -5.76 -4.23
CA GLY A 70 -9.92 -4.35 -4.30
C GLY A 70 -8.81 -4.13 -5.34
N LYS A 71 -8.30 -2.90 -5.43
CA LYS A 71 -7.18 -2.57 -6.32
C LYS A 71 -5.98 -2.14 -5.49
N ALA A 72 -4.79 -2.68 -5.76
CA ALA A 72 -3.56 -2.22 -5.09
C ALA A 72 -3.42 -0.69 -5.22
N TYR A 73 -3.66 -0.17 -6.44
CA TYR A 73 -3.62 1.25 -6.73
C TYR A 73 -4.87 1.74 -7.46
N GLY A 74 -5.20 3.01 -7.25
CA GLY A 74 -6.22 3.70 -8.05
C GLY A 74 -5.71 5.02 -8.65
N GLU A 75 -6.19 5.32 -9.86
CA GLU A 75 -6.01 6.58 -10.57
C GLU A 75 -7.35 7.30 -10.55
N ARG A 76 -7.58 8.15 -9.54
CA ARG A 76 -8.91 8.69 -9.27
C ARG A 76 -9.04 10.15 -9.75
N PRO A 77 -9.78 10.43 -10.84
CA PRO A 77 -10.12 11.80 -11.22
C PRO A 77 -11.18 12.41 -10.29
N ARG A 78 -11.34 13.74 -10.33
CA ARG A 78 -12.58 14.37 -9.85
C ARG A 78 -13.74 14.04 -10.80
N ARG A 79 -14.98 14.14 -10.31
CA ARG A 79 -16.22 13.75 -11.01
C ARG A 79 -16.29 14.23 -12.46
N ASP A 80 -15.83 15.45 -12.75
CA ASP A 80 -15.93 16.08 -14.07
C ASP A 80 -14.55 16.41 -14.68
N GLN A 81 -13.49 15.76 -14.18
CA GLN A 81 -12.14 16.03 -14.62
C GLN A 81 -11.77 15.19 -15.84
N THR A 82 -11.38 15.87 -16.91
CA THR A 82 -10.99 15.24 -18.20
C THR A 82 -9.53 15.46 -18.58
N THR A 83 -8.83 16.34 -17.86
CA THR A 83 -7.41 16.69 -18.09
C THR A 83 -6.65 16.69 -16.78
N ASN A 84 -5.30 16.67 -16.84
CA ASN A 84 -4.43 16.65 -15.67
C ASN A 84 -4.74 15.49 -14.71
N LEU A 85 -5.00 14.31 -15.29
CA LEU A 85 -5.38 13.12 -14.55
C LEU A 85 -4.19 12.52 -13.80
N PRO A 86 -4.41 11.83 -12.67
CA PRO A 86 -3.40 10.93 -12.11
C PRO A 86 -3.11 9.82 -13.12
N ASP A 87 -1.81 9.53 -13.33
CA ASP A 87 -1.34 8.45 -14.20
C ASP A 87 -0.21 7.71 -13.47
N LEU A 88 -0.47 6.46 -13.11
CA LEU A 88 0.47 5.57 -12.44
C LEU A 88 1.71 5.30 -13.31
N MET A 89 1.57 5.32 -14.63
CA MET A 89 2.69 5.11 -15.56
C MET A 89 3.69 6.27 -15.54
N LYS A 90 3.37 7.38 -14.86
CA LYS A 90 4.29 8.50 -14.63
C LYS A 90 5.01 8.43 -13.28
N THR A 91 4.74 7.42 -12.46
CA THR A 91 5.45 7.19 -11.20
C THR A 91 6.77 6.48 -11.43
N GLU A 92 7.61 6.49 -10.39
CA GLU A 92 8.71 5.55 -10.21
C GLU A 92 8.22 4.51 -9.20
N MET A 93 7.98 3.27 -9.64
CA MET A 93 7.29 2.26 -8.84
C MET A 93 7.96 0.90 -9.02
N ASP A 94 8.49 0.34 -7.94
CA ASP A 94 9.10 -1.00 -7.96
C ASP A 94 9.33 -1.59 -6.56
N SER A 95 9.72 -2.87 -6.51
CA SER A 95 10.10 -3.59 -5.28
C SER A 95 9.00 -3.57 -4.19
N ASN A 96 7.74 -3.53 -4.60
CA ASN A 96 6.59 -3.65 -3.70
C ASN A 96 6.18 -5.13 -3.56
N LEU A 97 5.58 -5.46 -2.41
CA LEU A 97 5.06 -6.79 -2.13
C LEU A 97 3.54 -6.75 -2.05
N TYR A 98 2.91 -7.64 -2.80
CA TYR A 98 1.45 -7.75 -2.83
C TYR A 98 1.03 -9.14 -2.43
N TYR A 99 -0.09 -9.23 -1.72
CA TYR A 99 -0.67 -10.51 -1.35
C TYR A 99 -2.18 -10.44 -1.35
N HIS A 100 -2.82 -11.52 -1.79
CA HIS A 100 -4.25 -11.70 -1.66
C HIS A 100 -4.51 -13.10 -1.09
N PRO A 101 -5.25 -13.23 0.03
CA PRO A 101 -5.38 -14.49 0.75
C PRO A 101 -6.14 -15.58 -0.03
N ALA A 102 -6.99 -15.19 -0.98
CA ALA A 102 -7.85 -16.11 -1.73
C ALA A 102 -7.70 -16.06 -3.27
N ASN A 103 -6.83 -15.20 -3.82
CA ASN A 103 -6.77 -14.98 -5.26
C ASN A 103 -5.31 -14.80 -5.73
N PRO A 104 -4.65 -15.86 -6.23
CA PRO A 104 -3.27 -15.79 -6.68
C PRO A 104 -3.07 -14.91 -7.94
N GLU A 105 -4.15 -14.60 -8.67
CA GLU A 105 -4.13 -13.81 -9.91
C GLU A 105 -4.43 -12.32 -9.66
N TRP A 106 -4.63 -11.90 -8.41
CA TRP A 106 -5.07 -10.55 -8.06
C TRP A 106 -4.22 -9.42 -8.66
N MET A 107 -2.93 -9.66 -8.85
CA MET A 107 -1.98 -8.68 -9.39
C MET A 107 -1.62 -8.88 -10.87
N GLU A 108 -2.19 -9.86 -11.57
CA GLU A 108 -1.79 -10.20 -12.94
C GLU A 108 -1.99 -9.03 -13.91
N GLU A 109 -3.19 -8.44 -13.96
CA GLU A 109 -3.49 -7.28 -14.81
C GLU A 109 -2.60 -6.09 -14.46
N HIS A 110 -2.42 -5.82 -13.15
CA HIS A 110 -1.58 -4.71 -12.69
C HIS A 110 -0.13 -4.90 -13.17
N PHE A 111 0.47 -6.05 -12.90
CA PHE A 111 1.84 -6.35 -13.33
C PHE A 111 1.98 -6.35 -14.84
N GLN A 112 1.01 -6.89 -15.59
CA GLN A 112 1.05 -6.86 -17.05
C GLN A 112 1.12 -5.40 -17.56
N ARG A 113 0.23 -4.53 -17.06
CA ARG A 113 0.20 -3.12 -17.45
C ARG A 113 1.50 -2.40 -17.04
N THR A 114 1.92 -2.51 -15.78
CA THR A 114 3.02 -1.72 -15.23
C THR A 114 4.38 -2.19 -15.76
N ARG A 115 4.61 -3.50 -15.85
CA ARG A 115 5.88 -4.06 -16.38
C ARG A 115 6.07 -3.78 -17.86
N THR A 116 4.99 -3.70 -18.64
CA THR A 116 5.08 -3.25 -20.05
C THR A 116 5.63 -1.83 -20.16
N GLY A 117 5.37 -0.97 -19.17
CA GLY A 117 5.93 0.38 -19.10
C GLY A 117 7.22 0.50 -18.28
N GLY A 118 7.86 -0.62 -17.90
CA GLY A 118 9.13 -0.62 -17.18
C GLY A 118 9.03 -0.38 -15.67
N LEU A 119 7.83 -0.48 -15.09
CA LEU A 119 7.59 -0.37 -13.64
C LEU A 119 7.41 -1.77 -13.02
N GLU A 120 7.50 -1.90 -11.69
CA GLU A 120 7.15 -3.12 -10.95
C GLU A 120 7.92 -4.39 -11.40
N LEU A 121 9.15 -4.20 -11.92
CA LEU A 121 9.98 -5.27 -12.48
C LEU A 121 10.50 -6.22 -11.40
N ALA A 122 10.90 -5.68 -10.25
CA ALA A 122 11.39 -6.43 -9.09
C ALA A 122 10.28 -6.77 -8.09
N SER A 123 9.14 -6.09 -8.15
CA SER A 123 8.00 -6.36 -7.27
C SER A 123 7.51 -7.81 -7.32
N LEU A 124 7.04 -8.29 -6.17
CA LEU A 124 6.64 -9.69 -5.99
C LEU A 124 5.18 -9.80 -5.54
N PHE A 125 4.57 -10.94 -5.90
CA PHE A 125 3.34 -11.41 -5.27
C PHE A 125 3.68 -12.57 -4.33
N GLY A 126 3.26 -12.49 -3.07
CA GLY A 126 3.50 -13.53 -2.07
C GLY A 126 3.20 -13.08 -0.65
N ASP A 127 2.92 -14.05 0.22
CA ASP A 127 2.67 -13.80 1.64
C ASP A 127 3.93 -13.19 2.31
N PRO A 128 3.81 -12.06 3.04
CA PRO A 128 4.94 -11.45 3.73
C PRO A 128 5.48 -12.28 4.91
N PHE A 129 4.79 -13.33 5.35
CA PHE A 129 5.15 -14.16 6.50
C PHE A 129 5.41 -13.32 7.76
N PHE A 130 4.43 -12.48 8.11
CA PHE A 130 4.47 -11.76 9.38
C PHE A 130 4.55 -12.74 10.57
N THR A 131 5.25 -12.34 11.63
CA THR A 131 5.43 -13.17 12.83
C THR A 131 4.13 -13.37 13.59
N ASP A 132 3.49 -12.28 14.02
CA ASP A 132 2.22 -12.27 14.75
C ASP A 132 1.50 -10.90 14.59
N PRO A 133 0.84 -10.65 13.44
CA PRO A 133 0.19 -9.36 13.19
C PRO A 133 -1.03 -9.11 14.11
N GLU A 134 -1.66 -10.15 14.66
CA GLU A 134 -2.77 -10.00 15.62
C GLU A 134 -2.26 -9.50 16.98
N GLY A 135 -1.09 -9.97 17.41
CA GLY A 135 -0.35 -9.46 18.57
C GLY A 135 0.42 -8.15 18.32
N GLY A 136 0.37 -7.60 17.10
CA GLY A 136 1.07 -6.37 16.72
C GLY A 136 2.53 -6.57 16.27
N ASP A 137 3.01 -7.80 16.14
CA ASP A 137 4.33 -8.11 15.61
C ASP A 137 4.30 -8.29 14.08
N PHE A 138 4.66 -7.21 13.39
CA PHE A 138 4.81 -7.17 11.93
C PHE A 138 6.25 -7.44 11.46
N SER A 139 7.08 -8.05 12.31
CA SER A 139 8.36 -8.60 11.86
C SER A 139 8.17 -9.76 10.87
N PHE A 140 9.21 -10.09 10.13
CA PHE A 140 9.17 -11.13 9.11
C PHE A 140 9.81 -12.42 9.60
N LYS A 141 9.17 -13.56 9.31
CA LYS A 141 9.78 -14.87 9.44
C LYS A 141 10.87 -15.09 8.37
N GLU A 142 11.76 -16.04 8.64
CA GLU A 142 12.77 -16.47 7.67
C GLU A 142 12.12 -16.88 6.34
N GLY A 143 12.76 -16.51 5.22
CA GLY A 143 12.27 -16.83 3.88
C GLY A 143 11.20 -15.88 3.35
N SER A 144 10.76 -14.88 4.12
CA SER A 144 9.81 -13.86 3.66
C SER A 144 10.26 -13.19 2.34
N PRO A 145 9.37 -13.04 1.35
CA PRO A 145 9.66 -12.29 0.13
C PRO A 145 9.93 -10.81 0.41
N ALA A 146 9.45 -10.26 1.53
CA ALA A 146 9.71 -8.88 1.93
C ALA A 146 11.21 -8.64 2.14
N LEU A 147 11.93 -9.60 2.73
CA LEU A 147 13.37 -9.54 2.93
C LEU A 147 14.14 -9.51 1.60
N LYS A 148 13.68 -10.25 0.58
CA LYS A 148 14.29 -10.26 -0.76
C LYS A 148 14.16 -8.90 -1.46
N LEU A 149 13.07 -8.18 -1.19
CA LEU A 149 12.81 -6.84 -1.72
C LEU A 149 13.51 -5.73 -0.91
N GLY A 150 14.20 -6.09 0.17
CA GLY A 150 14.83 -5.13 1.09
C GLY A 150 13.80 -4.23 1.79
N ILE A 151 12.61 -4.76 2.07
CA ILE A 151 11.59 -4.14 2.93
C ILE A 151 12.05 -4.33 4.37
N GLU A 152 12.06 -3.24 5.13
CA GLU A 152 12.54 -3.25 6.51
C GLU A 152 11.37 -3.48 7.48
N PRO A 153 11.50 -4.39 8.47
CA PRO A 153 10.49 -4.55 9.50
C PRO A 153 10.32 -3.25 10.29
N LEU A 154 9.10 -2.99 10.75
CA LEU A 154 8.75 -1.76 11.46
C LEU A 154 8.57 -2.02 12.95
N ASP A 155 9.25 -1.24 13.78
CA ASP A 155 9.07 -1.25 15.23
C ASP A 155 7.83 -0.42 15.61
N ILE A 156 6.77 -1.10 16.01
CA ILE A 156 5.50 -0.47 16.38
C ILE A 156 5.46 0.08 17.81
N SER A 157 6.50 -0.12 18.63
CA SER A 157 6.51 0.23 20.05
C SER A 157 6.18 1.71 20.33
N ARG A 158 6.37 2.58 19.33
CA ARG A 158 6.10 4.02 19.38
C ARG A 158 5.06 4.49 18.36
N MET A 159 4.41 3.56 17.66
CA MET A 159 3.41 3.85 16.64
C MET A 159 1.99 3.79 17.22
N GLY A 160 1.10 4.63 16.73
CA GLY A 160 -0.30 4.67 17.19
C GLY A 160 -0.49 5.31 18.56
N ARG A 161 -1.64 5.02 19.20
CA ARG A 161 -1.95 5.55 20.53
C ARG A 161 -1.30 4.65 21.58
N VAL A 162 -0.24 5.15 22.21
CA VAL A 162 0.54 4.44 23.24
C VAL A 162 -0.02 4.59 24.66
N ASP A 163 -1.14 5.31 24.84
CA ASP A 163 -1.78 5.52 26.14
C ASP A 163 -2.82 4.42 26.44
N PRO A 164 -2.61 3.56 27.44
CA PRO A 164 -3.53 2.49 27.82
C PRO A 164 -4.88 2.97 28.35
N GLU A 165 -4.99 4.20 28.88
CA GLU A 165 -6.19 4.66 29.58
C GLU A 165 -7.34 5.07 28.65
N ILE A 166 -7.10 5.24 27.36
CA ILE A 166 -8.10 5.79 26.41
C ILE A 166 -9.09 4.73 25.90
N PHE A 167 -8.81 3.43 26.08
CA PHE A 167 -9.76 2.36 25.72
C PHE A 167 -10.88 2.14 26.74
N LYS A 168 -10.92 2.89 27.84
CA LYS A 168 -12.02 2.85 28.83
C LYS A 168 -13.26 3.69 28.46
N LEU A 169 -13.32 4.23 27.25
CA LEU A 169 -14.49 4.99 26.78
C LEU A 169 -15.02 4.41 25.47
N LYS A 170 -15.81 3.34 25.57
CA LYS A 170 -17.21 3.22 25.10
C LYS A 170 -17.69 1.77 25.17
#